data_AF-A0A7S0KFF8-F1
#
_entry.id   AF-A0A7S0KFF8-F1
#
_cell.length_a   1.000
_cell.length_b   1.000
_cell.length_c   1.000
_cell.angle_alpha   90.00
_cell.angle_beta   90.00
_cell.angle_gamma   90.00
#
_symmetry.space_group_name_H-M   'P 1'
#
loop_
_entity.id
_entity.type
_entity.pdbx_description
1 polymer ?
#
loop_
_entity_poly.entity_id
_entity_poly.type
_entity_poly.pdbx_seq_one_letter_code
_entity_poly.pdbx_strand_id
1 'polypeptide(L)'
;GGGGSTTFRHVVVYQRDAGRRLEGAEEAANALVEALPGGTGAWRHSVVTHRENLPPCLLKRCLGNADVLVTPHGFQSMLYVLLKPGAMMYEVFPHRYYKHGYKRAALEWGLAHGASLSPPRGALPTLISRAFTTRGCMSMYYCRYLARKGDVVLEARDVEAIARAVRASDRDARGAAMDPKDGSTITWMK
;
A
#
# COMPACT_ATOMS: atom_id res chain seq x y z
N GLY A 1 -1.43 -27.08 -28.81
CA GLY A 1 -0.47 -26.23 -28.08
C GLY A 1 -1.19 -25.58 -26.92
N GLY A 2 -0.87 -25.98 -25.68
CA GLY A 2 -1.49 -25.42 -24.49
C GLY A 2 -0.86 -24.06 -24.15
N GLY A 3 -1.54 -22.98 -24.54
CA GLY A 3 -1.20 -21.63 -24.09
C GLY A 3 -1.57 -21.49 -22.62
N GLY A 4 -0.66 -21.87 -21.73
CA GLY A 4 -0.78 -21.56 -20.32
C GLY A 4 -0.76 -20.04 -20.16
N SER A 5 -1.92 -19.44 -19.90
CA SER A 5 -2.02 -18.03 -19.52
C SER A 5 -1.20 -17.84 -18.25
N THR A 6 0.00 -17.29 -18.38
CA THR A 6 0.77 -16.80 -17.23
C THR A 6 0.04 -15.56 -16.72
N THR A 7 -0.85 -15.75 -15.75
CA THR A 7 -1.54 -14.65 -15.08
C THR A 7 -0.53 -13.94 -14.18
N PHE A 8 -0.04 -12.81 -14.65
CA PHE A 8 0.82 -11.93 -13.84
C PHE A 8 0.04 -11.35 -12.67
N ARG A 9 0.69 -11.26 -11.52
CA ARG A 9 0.21 -10.46 -10.39
C ARG A 9 0.51 -8.99 -10.61
N HIS A 10 -0.26 -8.10 -9.98
CA HIS A 10 -0.21 -6.67 -10.29
C HIS A 10 0.07 -5.81 -9.06
N VAL A 11 1.16 -5.02 -9.13
CA VAL A 11 1.45 -3.93 -8.20
C VAL A 11 0.91 -2.62 -8.78
N VAL A 12 0.19 -1.85 -7.98
CA VAL A 12 -0.24 -0.51 -8.36
C VAL A 12 0.29 0.50 -7.37
N VAL A 13 1.03 1.49 -7.85
CA VAL A 13 1.34 2.70 -7.09
C VAL A 13 0.31 3.76 -7.47
N TYR A 14 -0.50 4.17 -6.51
CA TYR A 14 -1.57 5.14 -6.72
C TYR A 14 -1.27 6.47 -6.04
N GLN A 15 -1.42 7.56 -6.80
CA GLN A 15 -1.36 8.91 -6.29
C GLN A 15 -2.39 9.82 -6.96
N ARG A 16 -2.65 10.99 -6.37
CA ARG A 16 -3.46 12.05 -6.98
C ARG A 16 -2.54 13.09 -7.61
N ASP A 17 -3.01 13.78 -8.64
CA ASP A 17 -2.31 14.93 -9.20
C ASP A 17 -2.34 16.15 -8.26
N ALA A 18 -3.30 16.20 -7.34
CA ALA A 18 -3.43 17.25 -6.34
C ALA A 18 -2.98 16.81 -4.93
N GLY A 19 -2.23 17.68 -4.26
CA GLY A 19 -1.74 17.48 -2.90
C GLY A 19 -0.44 16.67 -2.86
N ARG A 20 -0.29 15.85 -1.82
CA ARG A 20 0.91 15.03 -1.58
C ARG A 20 1.04 13.90 -2.61
N ARG A 21 2.28 13.63 -3.02
CA ARG A 21 2.65 12.61 -3.99
C ARG A 21 3.66 11.64 -3.42
N LEU A 22 3.81 10.49 -4.08
CA LEU A 22 4.90 9.58 -3.81
C LEU A 22 6.08 9.97 -4.72
N GLU A 23 7.19 10.40 -4.13
CA GLU A 23 8.41 10.74 -4.86
C GLU A 23 8.98 9.48 -5.53
N GLY A 24 9.33 9.58 -6.81
CA GLY A 24 9.89 8.45 -7.56
C GLY A 24 8.92 7.27 -7.70
N ALA A 25 7.65 7.55 -8.03
CA ALA A 25 6.60 6.53 -8.07
C ALA A 25 6.89 5.38 -9.04
N GLU A 26 7.54 5.66 -10.17
CA GLU A 26 7.92 4.64 -11.16
C GLU A 26 9.08 3.79 -10.65
N GLU A 27 10.09 4.43 -10.06
CA GLU A 27 11.24 3.78 -9.42
C GLU A 27 10.80 2.89 -8.25
N ALA A 28 9.88 3.39 -7.42
CA ALA A 28 9.29 2.63 -6.32
C ALA A 28 8.52 1.41 -6.83
N ALA A 29 7.76 1.56 -7.93
CA ALA A 29 7.03 0.46 -8.53
C ALA A 29 7.97 -0.63 -9.09
N ASN A 30 9.05 -0.23 -9.76
CA ASN A 30 10.09 -1.14 -10.24
C ASN A 30 10.77 -1.88 -9.07
N ALA A 31 11.20 -1.15 -8.03
CA ALA A 31 11.82 -1.73 -6.85
C ALA A 31 10.91 -2.76 -6.14
N LEU A 32 9.60 -2.50 -6.12
CA LEU A 32 8.62 -3.47 -5.61
C LEU A 32 8.58 -4.74 -6.45
N VAL A 33 8.44 -4.62 -7.77
CA VAL A 33 8.42 -5.77 -8.68
C VAL A 33 9.68 -6.62 -8.53
N GLU A 34 10.85 -5.99 -8.40
CA GLU A 34 12.12 -6.69 -8.20
C GLU A 34 12.20 -7.43 -6.86
N ALA A 35 11.67 -6.84 -5.79
CA ALA A 35 11.73 -7.42 -4.45
C ALA A 35 10.70 -8.52 -4.20
N LEU A 36 9.62 -8.55 -4.98
CA LEU A 36 8.51 -9.49 -4.83
C LEU A 36 8.88 -10.91 -5.29
N PRO A 37 8.29 -11.96 -4.70
CA PRO A 37 8.58 -13.34 -5.08
C PRO A 37 8.26 -13.60 -6.56
N GLY A 38 9.25 -14.10 -7.29
CA GLY A 38 9.17 -14.32 -8.75
C GLY A 38 9.60 -13.12 -9.60
N GLY A 39 9.83 -11.95 -8.99
CA GLY A 39 10.39 -10.77 -9.67
C GLY A 39 9.56 -10.29 -10.86
N THR A 40 10.25 -9.71 -11.84
CA THR A 40 9.69 -9.24 -13.13
C THR A 40 9.05 -10.34 -13.98
N GLY A 41 9.34 -11.61 -13.71
CA GLY A 41 8.74 -12.75 -14.41
C GLY A 41 7.33 -13.11 -13.92
N ALA A 42 6.94 -12.66 -12.71
CA ALA A 42 5.65 -12.98 -12.09
C ALA A 42 4.78 -11.74 -11.85
N TRP A 43 5.38 -10.55 -11.82
CA TRP A 43 4.73 -9.31 -11.47
C TRP A 43 4.80 -8.27 -12.59
N ARG A 44 3.73 -7.50 -12.72
CA ARG A 44 3.70 -6.26 -13.47
C ARG A 44 3.41 -5.10 -12.53
N HIS A 45 3.80 -3.89 -12.91
CA HIS A 45 3.41 -2.69 -12.18
C HIS A 45 2.64 -1.70 -13.03
N SER A 46 1.94 -0.78 -12.35
CA SER A 46 1.41 0.42 -12.96
C SER A 46 1.44 1.57 -11.97
N VAL A 47 1.80 2.76 -12.45
CA VAL A 47 1.66 4.01 -11.68
C VAL A 47 0.41 4.73 -12.15
N VAL A 48 -0.55 4.91 -11.24
CA VAL A 48 -1.82 5.57 -11.53
C VAL A 48 -1.81 6.94 -10.86
N THR A 49 -1.79 7.99 -11.67
CA THR A 49 -1.98 9.37 -11.20
C THR A 49 -3.41 9.83 -11.48
N HIS A 50 -4.23 9.86 -10.44
CA HIS A 50 -5.64 10.26 -10.49
C HIS A 50 -5.78 11.76 -10.67
N ARG A 51 -6.37 12.16 -11.79
CA ARG A 51 -6.85 13.52 -12.04
C ARG A 51 -8.32 13.64 -11.65
N GLU A 52 -8.75 14.84 -11.25
CA GLU A 52 -10.12 15.09 -10.76
C GLU A 52 -11.22 14.62 -11.73
N ASN A 53 -10.96 14.66 -13.05
CA ASN A 53 -11.90 14.25 -14.09
C ASN A 53 -11.93 12.74 -14.37
N LEU A 54 -11.11 11.91 -13.71
CA LEU A 54 -11.15 10.47 -13.92
C LEU A 54 -12.37 9.86 -13.20
N PRO A 55 -13.33 9.27 -13.93
CA PRO A 55 -14.53 8.71 -13.34
C PRO A 55 -14.23 7.48 -12.47
N PRO A 56 -15.02 7.23 -11.40
CA PRO A 56 -14.83 6.08 -10.51
C PRO A 56 -14.76 4.73 -11.20
N CYS A 57 -15.52 4.55 -12.29
CA CYS A 57 -15.53 3.30 -13.07
C CYS A 57 -14.15 2.98 -13.68
N LEU A 58 -13.43 3.99 -14.17
CA LEU A 58 -12.07 3.78 -14.68
C LEU A 58 -11.11 3.49 -13.54
N LEU A 59 -11.29 4.13 -12.39
CA LEU A 59 -10.48 3.84 -11.21
C LEU A 59 -10.65 2.39 -10.74
N LYS A 60 -11.88 1.84 -10.77
CA LYS A 60 -12.12 0.41 -10.49
C LYS A 60 -11.39 -0.50 -11.49
N ARG A 61 -11.31 -0.12 -12.77
CA ARG A 61 -10.54 -0.89 -13.76
C ARG A 61 -9.04 -0.86 -13.49
N CYS A 62 -8.51 0.29 -13.04
CA CYS A 62 -7.09 0.43 -12.71
C CYS A 62 -6.69 -0.34 -11.44
N LEU A 63 -7.55 -0.35 -10.42
CA LEU A 63 -7.22 -0.90 -9.10
C LEU A 63 -7.80 -2.28 -8.83
N GLY A 64 -8.86 -2.68 -9.55
CA GLY A 64 -9.67 -3.86 -9.23
C GLY A 64 -8.91 -5.19 -9.27
N ASN A 65 -7.83 -5.25 -10.05
CA ASN A 65 -7.01 -6.45 -10.18
C ASN A 65 -5.71 -6.38 -9.38
N ALA A 66 -5.43 -5.25 -8.70
CA ALA A 66 -4.21 -5.07 -7.93
C ALA A 66 -4.12 -6.13 -6.81
N ASP A 67 -2.98 -6.80 -6.76
CA ASP A 67 -2.58 -7.69 -5.65
C ASP A 67 -1.88 -6.90 -4.54
N VAL A 68 -1.20 -5.81 -4.93
CA VAL A 68 -0.55 -4.87 -4.02
C VAL A 68 -0.89 -3.45 -4.47
N LEU A 69 -1.48 -2.66 -3.59
CA LEU A 69 -1.69 -1.22 -3.77
C LEU A 69 -0.77 -0.45 -2.81
N VAL A 70 0.07 0.43 -3.34
CA VAL A 70 0.87 1.37 -2.54
C VAL A 70 0.34 2.78 -2.78
N THR A 71 0.08 3.53 -1.71
CA THR A 71 -0.47 4.89 -1.85
C THR A 71 -0.07 5.83 -0.71
N PRO A 72 0.06 7.15 -0.96
CA PRO A 72 0.14 8.13 0.12
C PRO A 72 -1.11 8.13 1.01
N HIS A 73 -0.94 8.00 2.32
CA HIS A 73 -2.03 7.94 3.30
C HIS A 73 -2.95 9.17 3.24
N GLY A 74 -4.28 9.01 3.22
CA GLY A 74 -5.23 10.13 3.39
C GLY A 74 -6.64 9.79 2.88
N PHE A 75 -7.24 10.61 2.00
CA PHE A 75 -8.54 10.22 1.43
C PHE A 75 -8.42 9.01 0.49
N GLN A 76 -7.23 8.82 -0.08
CA GLN A 76 -6.87 7.68 -0.94
C GLN A 76 -6.90 6.36 -0.17
N SER A 77 -6.91 6.41 1.16
CA SER A 77 -7.12 5.24 2.00
C SER A 77 -8.47 4.57 1.73
N MET A 78 -9.49 5.29 1.23
CA MET A 78 -10.80 4.71 0.86
C MET A 78 -10.75 3.80 -0.38
N LEU A 79 -9.63 3.75 -1.10
CA LEU A 79 -9.49 2.89 -2.28
C LEU A 79 -9.63 1.40 -1.97
N TYR A 80 -9.59 1.00 -0.69
CA TYR A 80 -9.84 -0.38 -0.28
C TYR A 80 -11.13 -0.96 -0.89
N VAL A 81 -12.19 -0.16 -1.05
CA VAL A 81 -13.47 -0.61 -1.63
C VAL A 81 -13.35 -1.04 -3.10
N LEU A 82 -12.30 -0.58 -3.79
CA LEU A 82 -12.04 -0.90 -5.18
C LEU A 82 -11.12 -2.11 -5.33
N LEU A 83 -10.47 -2.58 -4.27
CA LEU A 83 -9.57 -3.73 -4.29
C LEU A 83 -10.34 -5.05 -4.18
N LYS A 84 -9.74 -6.12 -4.71
CA LYS A 84 -10.23 -7.50 -4.53
C LYS A 84 -9.85 -8.01 -3.13
N PRO A 85 -10.67 -8.87 -2.50
CA PRO A 85 -10.29 -9.55 -1.26
C PRO A 85 -8.94 -10.27 -1.40
N GLY A 86 -8.16 -10.30 -0.33
CA GLY A 86 -6.80 -10.86 -0.31
C GLY A 86 -5.72 -9.92 -0.86
N ALA A 87 -6.07 -8.79 -1.49
CA ALA A 87 -5.09 -7.80 -1.90
C ALA A 87 -4.45 -7.11 -0.69
N MET A 88 -3.21 -6.67 -0.86
CA MET A 88 -2.49 -5.88 0.13
C MET A 88 -2.61 -4.39 -0.17
N MET A 89 -3.01 -3.60 0.82
CA MET A 89 -2.95 -2.14 0.79
C MET A 89 -1.83 -1.64 1.70
N TYR A 90 -0.89 -0.88 1.15
CA TYR A 90 0.22 -0.27 1.87
C TYR A 90 0.13 1.24 1.81
N GLU A 91 0.06 1.88 2.98
CA GLU A 91 -0.07 3.32 3.10
C GLU A 91 1.23 3.98 3.57
N VAL A 92 1.75 4.93 2.79
CA VAL A 92 2.91 5.72 3.20
C VAL A 92 2.43 7.04 3.77
N PHE A 93 2.72 7.28 5.04
CA PHE A 93 2.32 8.47 5.77
C PHE A 93 3.35 9.60 5.61
N PRO A 94 2.93 10.86 5.47
CA PRO A 94 3.84 12.01 5.55
C PRO A 94 4.57 12.08 6.88
N HIS A 95 5.78 12.64 6.86
CA HIS A 95 6.60 12.74 8.06
C HIS A 95 5.86 13.40 9.23
N ARG A 96 5.88 12.76 10.41
CA ARG A 96 5.16 13.17 11.65
C ARG A 96 3.63 13.28 11.55
N TYR A 97 3.01 12.85 10.45
CA TYR A 97 1.57 12.81 10.34
C TYR A 97 1.07 11.37 10.43
N TYR A 98 0.32 11.03 11.49
CA TYR A 98 -0.25 9.69 11.65
C TYR A 98 -1.72 9.76 12.08
N LYS A 99 -2.56 9.02 11.37
CA LYS A 99 -3.97 8.81 11.72
C LYS A 99 -4.37 7.40 11.32
N HIS A 100 -5.00 6.66 12.23
CA HIS A 100 -5.42 5.27 11.96
C HIS A 100 -6.29 5.10 10.70
N GLY A 101 -6.99 6.15 10.29
CA GLY A 101 -7.68 6.21 9.00
C GLY A 101 -8.63 5.04 8.79
N TYR A 102 -8.53 4.41 7.63
CA TYR A 102 -9.44 3.36 7.16
C TYR A 102 -8.89 1.94 7.36
N LYS A 103 -7.83 1.77 8.17
CA LYS A 103 -7.22 0.46 8.40
C LYS A 103 -8.24 -0.61 8.79
N ARG A 104 -9.11 -0.33 9.76
CA ARG A 104 -10.12 -1.30 10.22
C ARG A 104 -11.08 -1.70 9.11
N ALA A 105 -11.58 -0.73 8.34
CA ALA A 105 -12.47 -0.98 7.22
C ALA A 105 -11.79 -1.80 6.11
N ALA A 106 -10.50 -1.54 5.82
CA ALA A 106 -9.74 -2.34 4.87
C ALA A 106 -9.57 -3.80 5.33
N LEU A 107 -9.32 -4.03 6.62
CA LEU A 107 -9.24 -5.38 7.18
C LEU A 107 -10.58 -6.11 7.13
N GLU A 108 -11.69 -5.44 7.46
CA GLU A 108 -13.05 -5.98 7.34
C GLU A 108 -13.45 -6.27 5.89
N TRP A 109 -12.88 -5.52 4.94
CA TRP A 109 -13.03 -5.78 3.49
C TRP A 109 -12.19 -6.97 2.99
N GLY A 110 -11.49 -7.66 3.89
CA GLY A 110 -10.67 -8.84 3.57
C GLY A 110 -9.33 -8.49 2.94
N LEU A 111 -8.79 -7.29 3.17
CA LEU A 111 -7.48 -6.89 2.69
C LEU A 111 -6.40 -7.11 3.74
N ALA A 112 -5.16 -7.36 3.29
CA ALA A 112 -3.99 -7.15 4.12
C ALA A 112 -3.67 -5.64 4.18
N HIS A 113 -3.24 -5.14 5.34
CA HIS A 113 -2.95 -3.71 5.51
C HIS A 113 -1.57 -3.49 6.14
N GLY A 114 -0.74 -2.68 5.49
CA GLY A 114 0.55 -2.24 5.98
C GLY A 114 0.69 -0.72 5.91
N ALA A 115 1.62 -0.17 6.68
CA ALA A 115 1.90 1.26 6.64
C ALA A 115 3.29 1.59 7.16
N SER A 116 3.83 2.70 6.68
CA SER A 116 5.04 3.31 7.23
C SER A 116 4.95 4.84 7.28
N LEU A 117 5.89 5.44 8.00
CA LEU A 117 6.05 6.89 8.07
C LEU A 117 7.25 7.29 7.22
N SER A 118 7.03 8.18 6.26
CA SER A 118 8.09 8.74 5.43
C SER A 118 9.16 9.42 6.30
N PRO A 119 10.45 9.30 5.94
CA PRO A 119 11.50 10.15 6.50
C PRO A 119 11.21 11.63 6.20
N PRO A 120 11.82 12.56 6.95
CA PRO A 120 11.70 13.98 6.64
C PRO A 120 12.33 14.28 5.26
N ARG A 121 11.57 14.96 4.40
CA ARG A 121 12.02 15.41 3.08
C ARG A 121 12.04 16.94 3.04
N GLY A 122 13.23 17.52 2.89
CA GLY A 122 13.43 18.98 2.86
C GLY A 122 13.62 19.63 4.23
N ALA A 123 13.89 20.94 4.21
CA ALA A 123 14.31 21.70 5.39
C ALA A 123 13.21 21.80 6.46
N LEU A 124 11.97 22.09 6.05
CA LEU A 124 10.86 22.27 7.00
C LEU A 124 10.48 20.97 7.74
N PRO A 125 10.26 19.83 7.07
CA PRO A 125 10.04 18.57 7.78
C PRO A 125 11.20 18.19 8.70
N THR A 126 12.45 18.44 8.29
CA THR A 126 13.64 18.19 9.12
C THR A 126 13.66 19.05 10.38
N LEU A 127 13.29 20.34 10.28
CA LEU A 127 13.15 21.23 11.43
C LEU A 127 12.03 20.74 12.36
N ILE A 128 10.89 20.35 11.80
CA ILE A 128 9.78 19.75 12.56
C ILE A 128 10.23 18.49 13.29
N SER A 129 11.05 17.63 12.66
CA SER A 129 11.57 16.40 13.28
C SER A 129 12.36 16.66 14.55
N ARG A 130 13.12 17.77 14.58
CA ARG A 130 13.98 18.17 15.70
C ARG A 130 13.18 18.80 16.83
N ALA A 131 12.18 19.60 16.50
CA ALA A 131 11.38 20.33 17.48
C ALA A 131 10.25 19.47 18.09
N PHE A 132 9.72 18.50 17.35
CA PHE A 132 8.48 17.80 17.74
C PHE A 132 8.54 16.29 17.54
N THR A 133 8.00 15.57 18.53
CA THR A 133 7.62 14.16 18.39
C THR A 133 6.37 14.04 17.51
N THR A 134 6.07 12.84 17.00
CA THR A 134 4.83 12.62 16.23
C THR A 134 3.58 12.96 17.05
N ARG A 135 3.55 12.58 18.33
CA ARG A 135 2.43 12.92 19.24
C ARG A 135 2.30 14.44 19.42
N GLY A 136 3.41 15.14 19.65
CA GLY A 136 3.42 16.59 19.79
C GLY A 136 3.00 17.31 18.51
N CYS A 137 3.48 16.85 17.35
CA CYS A 137 3.08 17.42 16.07
C CYS A 137 1.58 17.22 15.80
N MET A 138 1.04 16.04 16.12
CA MET A 138 -0.37 15.73 15.92
C MET A 138 -1.32 16.49 16.86
N SER A 139 -0.85 16.95 18.03
CA SER A 139 -1.65 17.77 18.96
C SER A 139 -1.68 19.25 18.58
N MET A 140 -0.71 19.75 17.80
CA MET A 140 -0.68 21.15 17.36
C MET A 140 -1.23 21.31 15.94
N TYR A 141 -2.17 22.25 15.76
CA TYR A 141 -2.83 22.47 14.47
C TYR A 141 -1.83 22.73 13.33
N TYR A 142 -0.90 23.69 13.50
CA TYR A 142 0.02 24.10 12.45
C TYR A 142 1.04 23.01 12.10
N CYS A 143 1.61 22.33 13.10
CA CYS A 143 2.54 21.23 12.85
C CYS A 143 1.84 20.11 12.07
N ARG A 144 0.67 19.67 12.55
CA ARG A 144 -0.16 18.68 11.86
C ARG A 144 -0.53 19.09 10.44
N TYR A 145 -0.92 20.35 10.24
CA TYR A 145 -1.32 20.88 8.94
C TYR A 145 -0.17 20.86 7.93
N LEU A 146 1.02 21.27 8.34
CA LEU A 146 2.22 21.26 7.50
C LEU A 146 2.68 19.82 7.23
N ALA A 147 2.76 18.98 8.29
CA ALA A 147 3.13 17.58 8.18
C ALA A 147 2.22 16.83 7.18
N ARG A 148 0.89 17.06 7.24
CA ARG A 148 -0.10 16.45 6.34
C ARG A 148 0.16 16.71 4.85
N LYS A 149 0.78 17.84 4.50
CA LYS A 149 1.00 18.26 3.12
C LYS A 149 2.29 17.73 2.50
N GLY A 150 3.18 17.17 3.32
CA GLY A 150 4.46 16.65 2.82
C GLY A 150 4.25 15.49 1.84
N ASP A 151 5.06 15.49 0.79
CA ASP A 151 5.24 14.32 -0.07
C ASP A 151 5.85 13.16 0.73
N VAL A 152 5.70 11.96 0.17
CA VAL A 152 6.12 10.73 0.81
C VAL A 152 7.12 10.01 -0.07
N VAL A 153 8.02 9.24 0.55
CA VAL A 153 8.94 8.35 -0.16
C VAL A 153 8.79 6.93 0.37
N LEU A 154 8.91 5.97 -0.53
CA LEU A 154 9.00 4.55 -0.18
C LEU A 154 10.49 4.20 -0.04
N GLU A 155 10.92 3.83 1.17
CA GLU A 155 12.31 3.43 1.41
C GLU A 155 12.51 1.94 1.16
N ALA A 156 13.76 1.50 1.02
CA ALA A 156 14.10 0.08 0.83
C ALA A 156 13.48 -0.82 1.93
N ARG A 157 13.44 -0.34 3.18
CA ARG A 157 12.80 -1.04 4.31
C ARG A 157 11.30 -1.28 4.09
N ASP A 158 10.62 -0.37 3.40
CA ASP A 158 9.19 -0.48 3.10
C ASP A 158 8.96 -1.51 2.00
N VAL A 159 9.77 -1.44 0.95
CA VAL A 159 9.77 -2.42 -0.15
C VAL A 159 9.98 -3.84 0.39
N GLU A 160 10.97 -4.02 1.27
CA GLU A 160 11.21 -5.29 1.93
C GLU A 160 10.05 -5.74 2.82
N ALA A 161 9.44 -4.81 3.58
CA ALA A 161 8.29 -5.12 4.43
C ALA A 161 7.09 -5.60 3.60
N ILE A 162 6.81 -4.94 2.47
CA ILE A 162 5.78 -5.35 1.52
C ILE A 162 6.10 -6.74 0.95
N ALA A 163 7.32 -6.96 0.48
CA ALA A 163 7.73 -8.24 -0.07
C ALA A 163 7.68 -9.38 0.96
N ARG A 164 8.00 -9.11 2.24
CA ARG A 164 7.84 -10.08 3.34
C ARG A 164 6.37 -10.40 3.60
N ALA A 165 5.50 -9.39 3.63
CA ALA A 165 4.06 -9.58 3.84
C ALA A 165 3.42 -10.41 2.71
N VAL A 166 3.78 -10.13 1.45
CA VAL A 166 3.31 -10.90 0.29
C VAL A 166 3.80 -12.35 0.36
N ARG A 167 5.07 -12.59 0.71
CA ARG A 167 5.61 -13.94 0.91
C ARG A 167 4.88 -14.73 2.00
N ALA A 168 4.50 -14.06 3.10
CA ALA A 168 3.74 -14.69 4.18
C ALA A 168 2.33 -15.09 3.68
N SER A 169 1.64 -14.16 3.02
CA SER A 169 0.31 -14.42 2.44
C SER A 169 0.32 -15.59 1.43
N ASP A 170 1.34 -15.66 0.57
CA ASP A 170 1.48 -16.77 -0.40
C ASP A 170 1.71 -18.12 0.28
N ARG A 171 2.37 -18.15 1.45
CA ARG A 171 2.56 -19.37 2.24
C ARG A 171 1.26 -19.81 2.88
N ASP A 172 0.51 -18.88 3.47
CA ASP A 172 -0.77 -19.17 4.10
C ASP A 172 -1.79 -19.68 3.07
N ALA A 173 -1.82 -19.06 1.88
CA ALA A 173 -2.65 -19.53 0.77
C ALA A 173 -2.26 -20.94 0.28
N ARG A 174 -0.97 -21.27 0.22
CA ARG A 174 -0.50 -22.62 -0.13
C ARG A 174 -0.78 -23.64 0.96
N GLY A 175 -0.66 -23.26 2.23
CA GLY A 175 -1.04 -24.09 3.38
C GLY A 175 -2.54 -24.39 3.39
N ALA A 176 -3.37 -23.40 3.07
CA ALA A 176 -4.81 -23.57 2.92
C ALA A 176 -5.21 -24.39 1.67
N ALA A 177 -4.42 -24.31 0.59
CA ALA A 177 -4.64 -25.11 -0.63
C ALA A 177 -4.08 -26.55 -0.53
N MET A 178 -3.18 -26.83 0.42
CA MET A 178 -2.67 -28.15 0.75
C MET A 178 -3.51 -28.80 1.87
N ASP A 179 -4.81 -28.99 1.63
CA ASP A 179 -5.55 -30.03 2.33
C ASP A 179 -6.63 -30.67 1.44
N PRO A 180 -6.31 -31.79 0.78
CA PRO A 180 -7.28 -32.70 0.21
C PRO A 180 -7.47 -33.97 1.04
N LYS A 181 -6.91 -34.08 2.27
CA LYS A 181 -6.76 -35.38 2.95
C LYS A 181 -6.96 -35.47 4.46
N ASP A 182 -7.18 -34.42 5.23
CA ASP A 182 -7.49 -34.59 6.66
C ASP A 182 -8.75 -33.81 7.08
N GLY A 183 -9.88 -34.51 7.07
CA GLY A 183 -11.17 -34.03 7.54
C GLY A 183 -11.21 -33.77 9.05
N SER A 184 -10.49 -32.77 9.54
CA SER A 184 -10.69 -32.22 10.88
C SER A 184 -10.82 -30.70 10.84
N THR A 185 -11.98 -30.23 11.28
CA THR A 185 -12.36 -28.82 11.35
C THR A 185 -11.63 -28.16 12.52
N ILE A 186 -10.74 -27.20 12.26
CA ILE A 186 -10.19 -26.34 13.31
C ILE A 186 -11.03 -25.06 13.37
N THR A 187 -11.85 -24.98 14.42
CA THR A 187 -12.64 -23.82 14.83
C THR A 187 -11.70 -22.68 15.25
N TRP A 188 -11.84 -21.51 14.62
CA TRP A 188 -11.25 -20.27 15.14
C TRP A 188 -12.23 -19.62 16.12
N MET A 189 -11.86 -19.55 17.40
CA MET A 189 -12.56 -18.71 18.38
C MET A 189 -12.30 -17.23 18.07
N LYS A 190 -13.38 -16.45 18.13
CA LYS A 190 -13.46 -15.01 17.86
C LYS A 190 -12.63 -14.16 18.81
#